data_AF-A0A8D0GNB0-F1
#
_entry.id   AF-A0A8D0GNB0-F1
#
_cell.length_a   1.000
_cell.length_b   1.000
_cell.length_c   1.000
_cell.angle_alpha   90.00
_cell.angle_beta   90.00
_cell.angle_gamma   90.00
#
_symmetry.space_group_name_H-M   'P 1'
#
loop_
_entity.id
_entity.type
_entity.pdbx_description
1 polymer ?
#
loop_
_entity_poly.entity_id
_entity_poly.type
_entity_poly.pdbx_seq_one_letter_code
_entity_poly.pdbx_strand_id
1 'polypeptide(L)' 'SSLLSALLGELQKVEGDIAVKGSVAYVRQQAWIQNASVENNITFGEGMNARWYNEVIAACALQ' A
#
# COMPACT_ATOMS: atom_id res chain seq x y z
N SER A 1 12.15 5.42 2.37
CA SER A 1 13.00 5.69 1.19
C SER A 1 12.68 7.08 0.68
N SER A 2 13.68 7.97 0.54
CA SER A 2 13.46 9.38 0.23
C SER A 2 12.87 9.62 -1.16
N LEU A 3 13.27 8.81 -2.17
CA LEU A 3 12.70 8.95 -3.52
C LEU A 3 11.22 8.60 -3.57
N LEU A 4 10.81 7.50 -2.91
CA LEU A 4 9.40 7.10 -2.85
C LEU A 4 8.56 8.15 -2.12
N SER A 5 9.05 8.67 -0.99
CA SER A 5 8.40 9.76 -0.27
C SER A 5 8.27 11.04 -1.10
N ALA A 6 9.27 11.37 -1.94
CA ALA A 6 9.16 12.48 -2.88
C ALA A 6 8.09 12.23 -3.96
N LEU A 7 8.03 11.04 -4.54
CA LEU A 7 7.00 10.67 -5.53
C LEU A 7 5.58 10.66 -4.94
N LEU A 8 5.45 10.38 -3.64
CA LEU A 8 4.19 10.37 -2.91
C LEU A 8 3.78 11.76 -2.37
N GLY A 9 4.63 12.78 -2.54
CA GLY A 9 4.37 14.14 -2.05
C GLY A 9 4.60 14.33 -0.54
N GLU A 10 5.24 13.38 0.14
CA GLU A 10 5.60 13.47 1.56
C GLU A 10 6.81 14.40 1.80
N LEU A 11 7.60 14.67 0.76
CA LEU A 11 8.76 15.57 0.81
C LEU A 11 8.50 16.85 0.03
N GLN A 12 9.03 17.97 0.53
CA GLN A 12 8.98 19.26 -0.16
C GLN A 12 9.94 19.26 -1.36
N LYS A 13 9.43 19.62 -2.54
CA LYS A 13 10.22 19.77 -3.77
C LYS A 13 10.85 21.16 -3.82
N VAL A 14 12.17 21.23 -3.94
CA VAL A 14 12.90 22.50 -4.11
C VAL A 14 12.98 22.88 -5.59
N GLU A 15 13.46 21.96 -6.44
CA GLU A 15 13.66 22.17 -7.89
C GLU A 15 13.32 20.89 -8.69
N GLY A 16 13.22 21.00 -10.02
CA GLY A 16 12.91 19.87 -10.93
C GLY A 16 11.42 19.56 -11.08
N ASP A 17 11.11 18.49 -11.82
CA ASP A 17 9.74 18.08 -12.17
C ASP A 17 9.41 16.68 -11.66
N ILE A 18 8.17 16.49 -11.20
CA ILE A 18 7.63 15.20 -10.75
C ILE A 18 6.34 14.94 -11.53
N ALA A 19 6.23 13.77 -12.17
CA ALA A 19 5.03 13.34 -12.87
C ALA A 19 4.68 11.90 -12.48
N VAL A 20 3.44 11.70 -12.05
CA VAL A 20 2.87 10.37 -11.74
C VAL A 20 1.58 10.24 -12.54
N LYS A 21 1.38 9.08 -13.18
CA LYS A 21 0.19 8.78 -13.98
C LYS A 21 -0.52 7.56 -13.41
N GLY A 22 -1.80 7.71 -13.06
CA GLY A 22 -2.63 6.64 -12.51
C GLY A 22 -2.58 6.55 -10.98
N SER A 23 -3.04 5.40 -10.45
CA SER A 23 -3.10 5.14 -9.01
C SER A 23 -1.79 4.59 -8.46
N VAL A 24 -1.50 4.88 -7.20
CA VAL A 24 -0.28 4.42 -6.50
C VAL A 24 -0.65 3.61 -5.27
N ALA A 25 0.00 2.46 -5.10
CA ALA A 25 0.00 1.70 -3.86
C ALA A 25 1.41 1.76 -3.25
N TYR A 26 1.50 2.10 -1.96
CA TYR A 26 2.78 2.23 -1.26
C TYR A 26 2.89 1.25 -0.11
N VAL A 27 4.05 0.57 -0.03
CA VAL A 27 4.41 -0.33 1.06
C VAL A 27 5.59 0.28 1.82
N ARG A 28 5.39 0.56 3.10
CA ARG A 28 6.43 1.16 3.96
C ARG A 28 7.54 0.15 4.28
N GLN A 29 8.75 0.66 4.44
CA GLN A 29 9.90 -0.13 4.90
C GLN A 29 9.66 -0.75 6.29
N GLN A 30 9.03 0.01 7.19
CA GLN A 30 8.58 -0.51 8.47
C GLN A 30 7.08 -0.78 8.40
N ALA A 31 6.70 -2.01 8.69
CA ALA A 31 5.31 -2.43 8.69
C ALA A 31 4.51 -1.60 9.70
N TRP A 32 3.28 -1.28 9.31
CA TRP A 32 2.31 -0.65 10.19
C TRP A 32 1.00 -1.40 10.02
N ILE A 33 0.50 -1.91 11.12
CA ILE A 33 -0.66 -2.79 11.19
C ILE A 33 -1.58 -2.21 12.25
N GLN A 34 -2.87 -2.09 11.93
CA GLN A 34 -3.89 -1.58 12.82
C GLN A 34 -4.27 -2.65 13.86
N ASN A 35 -4.72 -2.23 15.03
CA ASN A 35 -5.32 -3.12 16.02
C ASN A 35 -6.73 -3.56 15.55
N ALA A 36 -6.77 -4.47 14.59
CA ALA A 36 -7.94 -5.02 13.94
C ALA A 36 -7.65 -6.47 13.50
N SER A 37 -8.66 -7.16 12.95
CA SER A 37 -8.43 -8.49 12.38
C SER A 37 -7.40 -8.44 11.24
N VAL A 38 -6.73 -9.56 10.98
CA VAL A 38 -5.81 -9.70 9.84
C VAL A 38 -6.53 -9.40 8.53
N GLU A 39 -7.75 -9.92 8.38
CA GLU A 39 -8.63 -9.65 7.25
C GLU A 39 -8.85 -8.15 7.03
N ASN A 40 -9.22 -7.41 8.08
CA ASN A 40 -9.45 -5.97 7.97
C ASN A 40 -8.17 -5.18 7.68
N ASN A 41 -7.01 -5.67 8.12
CA ASN A 41 -5.73 -5.07 7.76
C ASN A 41 -5.38 -5.29 6.28
N ILE A 42 -5.77 -6.44 5.71
CA ILE A 42 -5.55 -6.77 4.29
C ILE A 42 -6.53 -6.02 3.38
N THR A 43 -7.81 -5.94 3.75
CA THR A 43 -8.82 -5.21 2.96
C THR A 43 -8.77 -3.71 3.18
N PHE A 44 -8.10 -3.25 4.24
CA PHE A 44 -7.94 -1.85 4.60
C PHE A 44 -9.27 -1.08 4.71
N GLY A 45 -10.33 -1.77 5.16
CA GLY A 45 -11.67 -1.21 5.34
C GLY A 45 -12.61 -1.34 4.14
N GLU A 46 -12.13 -1.84 3.00
CA GLU A 46 -12.96 -2.15 1.84
C GLU A 46 -13.78 -3.44 2.05
N GLY A 47 -14.87 -3.58 1.28
CA GLY A 47 -15.69 -4.77 1.29
C GLY A 47 -14.92 -6.02 0.84
N MET A 48 -15.01 -7.09 1.62
CA MET A 48 -14.35 -8.37 1.35
C MET A 48 -14.86 -9.01 0.05
N ASN A 49 -13.98 -9.16 -0.94
CA ASN A 49 -14.21 -10.04 -2.08
C ASN A 49 -13.51 -11.38 -1.84
N ALA A 50 -14.26 -12.41 -1.45
CA ALA A 50 -13.71 -13.70 -1.04
C ALA A 50 -12.84 -14.37 -2.10
N ARG A 51 -13.19 -14.24 -3.39
CA ARG A 51 -12.38 -14.81 -4.48
C ARG A 51 -11.03 -14.10 -4.56
N TRP A 52 -11.04 -12.78 -4.64
CA TRP A 52 -9.82 -11.98 -4.75
C TRP A 52 -8.95 -12.12 -3.49
N TYR A 53 -9.56 -12.12 -2.31
CA TYR A 53 -8.87 -12.31 -1.05
C TYR A 53 -8.08 -13.62 -1.02
N ASN A 54 -8.70 -14.73 -1.39
CA ASN A 54 -8.03 -16.03 -1.43
C ASN A 54 -6.90 -16.09 -2.48
N GLU A 55 -7.08 -15.43 -3.63
CA GLU A 55 -6.03 -15.30 -4.64
C GLU A 55 -4.81 -14.53 -4.09
N VAL A 56 -5.04 -13.41 -3.38
CA VAL A 56 -3.98 -12.61 -2.73
C VAL A 56 -3.28 -13.40 -1.63
N ILE A 57 -4.01 -14.10 -0.76
CA ILE A 57 -3.44 -14.93 0.31
C ILE A 57 -2.52 -16.01 -0.25
N ALA A 58 -2.96 -16.71 -1.30
CA ALA A 58 -2.15 -17.71 -1.97
C ALA A 58 -0.91 -17.09 -2.64
N ALA A 59 -1.06 -15.97 -3.35
CA ALA A 59 0.04 -15.28 -4.02
C ALA A 59 1.10 -14.74 -3.04
N CYS A 60 0.68 -14.33 -1.84
CA CYS A 60 1.56 -13.87 -0.78
C CYS A 60 2.07 -14.99 0.13
N ALA A 61 1.73 -16.26 -0.15
CA ALA A 61 2.08 -17.42 0.67
C ALA A 61 1.68 -17.29 2.15
N LEU A 62 0.47 -16.76 2.40
CA LEU A 62 -0.10 -16.52 3.74
C LEU A 62 -1.13 -17.59 4.16
N GLN A 63 -1.07 -18.79 3.55
CA GLN A 63 -1.96 -19.92 3.85
C GLN A 63 -1.66 -20.57 5.19
#